data_AF-A0A7K2HNH5-F1
#
_entry.id   AF-A0A7K2HNH5-F1
#
_cell.length_a   1.000
_cell.length_b   1.000
_cell.length_c   1.000
_cell.angle_alpha   90.00
_cell.angle_beta   90.00
_cell.angle_gamma   90.00
#
_symmetry.space_group_name_H-M   'P 1'
#
loop_
_entity.id
_entity.type
_entity.pdbx_description
1 polymer ?
#
loop_
_entity_poly.entity_id
_entity_poly.type
_entity_poly.pdbx_seq_one_letter_code
_entity_poly.pdbx_strand_id
1 'polypeptide(L)'
;MQSDAHPDDWRPAAVDSPIDLVVDRELFQLEVRTGGECRYTWLSGPNPGYGFESFGLHVAWQSDDGLPPAPLPLPLPTIRDHRESIRDFLANINPETGYFG
;
A
#
# COMPACT_ATOMS: atom_id res chain seq x y z
N MET A 1 -7.67 -17.69 12.78
CA MET A 1 -8.49 -16.61 12.21
C MET A 1 -7.78 -15.31 12.55
N GLN A 2 -6.85 -14.85 11.72
CA GLN A 2 -6.25 -13.52 11.92
C GLN A 2 -7.19 -12.54 11.22
N SER A 3 -8.02 -11.91 12.04
CA SER A 3 -8.99 -10.92 11.65
C SER A 3 -8.29 -9.72 11.03
N ASP A 4 -8.75 -9.32 9.85
CA ASP A 4 -8.70 -7.97 9.30
C ASP A 4 -8.37 -6.90 10.37
N ALA A 5 -7.09 -6.58 10.54
CA ALA A 5 -6.63 -5.84 11.72
C ALA A 5 -7.10 -4.37 11.73
N HIS A 6 -7.45 -3.84 10.56
CA HIS A 6 -7.86 -2.45 10.39
C HIS A 6 -8.99 -2.33 9.36
N PRO A 7 -10.01 -1.48 9.60
CA PRO A 7 -11.10 -1.29 8.67
C PRO A 7 -10.61 -0.62 7.39
N ASP A 8 -11.20 -0.97 6.25
CA ASP A 8 -10.80 -0.51 4.92
C ASP A 8 -10.79 1.02 4.77
N ASP A 9 -11.70 1.73 5.44
CA ASP A 9 -11.79 3.19 5.43
C ASP A 9 -10.78 3.90 6.34
N TRP A 10 -10.05 3.16 7.19
CA TRP A 10 -9.05 3.76 8.07
C TRP A 10 -7.86 4.27 7.27
N ARG A 11 -7.31 5.41 7.69
CA ARG A 11 -6.18 6.07 7.04
C ARG A 11 -5.00 6.06 8.01
N PRO A 12 -4.03 5.16 7.84
CA PRO A 12 -2.90 5.09 8.73
C PRO A 12 -2.01 6.33 8.58
N ALA A 13 -1.61 6.91 9.71
CA ALA A 13 -0.66 8.00 9.75
C ALA A 13 0.72 7.49 10.18
N ALA A 14 1.73 8.37 10.11
CA ALA A 14 3.09 8.02 10.48
C ALA A 14 3.24 7.58 11.95
N VAL A 15 2.33 8.02 12.83
CA VAL A 15 2.28 7.60 14.24
C VAL A 15 1.80 6.16 14.42
N ASP A 16 1.01 5.66 13.48
CA ASP A 16 0.44 4.31 13.53
C ASP A 16 1.40 3.25 12.98
N SER A 17 2.51 3.68 12.38
CA SER A 17 3.48 2.80 11.72
C SER A 17 4.48 2.16 12.72
N PRO A 18 4.93 0.91 12.47
CA PRO A 18 4.58 0.03 11.35
C PRO A 18 3.26 -0.74 11.57
N ILE A 19 2.55 -1.03 10.48
CA ILE A 19 1.26 -1.76 10.48
C ILE A 19 1.39 -3.04 9.68
N ASP A 20 0.88 -4.14 10.22
CA ASP A 20 0.79 -5.41 9.52
C ASP A 20 -0.52 -5.51 8.71
N LEU A 21 -0.39 -5.83 7.42
CA LEU A 21 -1.48 -6.03 6.47
C LEU A 21 -1.40 -7.43 5.88
N VAL A 22 -2.50 -8.18 5.97
CA VAL A 22 -2.64 -9.47 5.29
C VAL A 22 -3.41 -9.27 3.99
N VAL A 23 -2.80 -9.59 2.86
CA VAL A 23 -3.38 -9.46 1.51
C VAL A 23 -3.17 -10.79 0.78
N ASP A 24 -4.24 -11.42 0.32
CA ASP A 24 -4.18 -12.69 -0.41
C ASP A 24 -3.41 -13.82 0.32
N ARG A 25 -3.50 -13.83 1.66
CA ARG A 25 -2.77 -14.70 2.61
C ARG A 25 -1.28 -14.37 2.80
N GLU A 26 -0.80 -13.34 2.14
CA GLU A 26 0.54 -12.82 2.29
C GLU A 26 0.58 -11.68 3.32
N LEU A 27 1.60 -11.68 4.18
CA LEU A 27 1.83 -10.67 5.21
C LEU A 27 2.76 -9.58 4.67
N PHE A 28 2.29 -8.35 4.74
CA PHE A 28 3.04 -7.13 4.41
C PHE A 28 3.10 -6.21 5.61
N GLN A 29 4.23 -5.53 5.77
CA GLN A 29 4.41 -4.47 6.74
C GLN A 29 4.39 -3.12 6.02
N LEU A 30 3.45 -2.26 6.41
CA LEU A 30 3.29 -0.89 5.94
C LEU A 30 3.97 0.08 6.91
N GLU A 31 4.89 0.88 6.40
CA GLU A 31 5.46 2.03 7.10
C GLU A 31 5.01 3.32 6.40
N VAL A 32 4.22 4.14 7.07
CA VAL A 32 3.84 5.49 6.64
C VAL A 32 4.84 6.48 7.24
N ARG A 33 5.42 7.34 6.41
CA ARG A 33 6.34 8.40 6.84
C ARG A 33 5.60 9.73 6.94
N THR A 34 6.16 10.66 7.70
CA THR A 34 5.57 12.00 7.95
C THR A 34 5.23 12.79 6.68
N GLY A 35 5.87 12.47 5.55
CA GLY A 35 5.61 13.07 4.23
C GLY A 35 4.55 12.35 3.38
N GLY A 36 3.87 11.32 3.91
CA GLY A 36 2.91 10.50 3.16
C GLY A 36 3.56 9.43 2.28
N GLU A 37 4.89 9.32 2.28
CA GLU A 37 5.59 8.20 1.67
C GLU A 37 5.26 6.91 2.44
N CYS A 38 4.88 5.88 1.71
CA CYS A 38 4.49 4.59 2.25
C CYS A 38 5.46 3.53 1.75
N ARG A 39 6.07 2.78 2.67
CA ARG A 39 6.92 1.63 2.35
C ARG A 39 6.20 0.36 2.70
N TYR A 40 6.20 -0.59 1.77
CA TYR A 40 5.61 -1.91 1.94
C TYR A 40 6.71 -2.93 1.93
N THR A 41 6.79 -3.74 2.98
CA THR A 41 7.76 -4.83 3.11
C THR A 41 7.02 -6.16 3.17
N TRP A 42 7.25 -7.04 2.20
CA TRP A 42 6.68 -8.37 2.11
C TRP A 42 7.40 -9.34 3.06
N LEU A 43 6.69 -9.88 4.04
CA LEU A 43 7.27 -10.70 5.11
C LEU A 43 7.09 -12.21 4.91
N SER A 44 6.02 -12.67 4.26
CA SER A 44 5.69 -14.10 4.12
C SER A 44 5.98 -14.72 2.75
N GLY A 45 6.29 -13.90 1.74
CA GLY A 45 6.36 -14.34 0.35
C GLY A 45 7.55 -15.23 -0.01
N PRO A 46 7.62 -15.68 -1.28
CA PRO A 46 8.79 -16.36 -1.84
C PRO A 46 10.09 -15.55 -1.73
N ASN A 47 9.99 -14.22 -1.54
CA ASN A 47 11.11 -13.33 -1.30
C ASN A 47 10.90 -12.45 -0.05
N PRO A 48 11.18 -12.96 1.16
CA PRO A 48 10.98 -12.22 2.41
C PRO A 48 11.93 -11.02 2.52
N GLY A 49 11.38 -9.87 2.93
CA GLY A 49 12.10 -8.60 3.02
C GLY A 49 12.13 -7.81 1.70
N TYR A 50 11.58 -8.37 0.62
CA TYR A 50 11.32 -7.66 -0.62
C TYR A 50 10.09 -6.76 -0.48
N GLY A 51 9.87 -5.82 -1.39
CA GLY A 51 8.77 -4.89 -1.26
C GLY A 51 8.85 -3.75 -2.25
N PHE A 52 8.06 -2.71 -1.99
CA PHE A 52 8.02 -1.53 -2.83
C PHE A 52 7.73 -0.28 -1.99
N GLU A 53 8.10 0.87 -2.52
CA GLU A 53 7.86 2.17 -1.91
C GLU A 53 6.89 2.94 -2.79
N SER A 54 5.89 3.55 -2.18
CA SER A 54 4.97 4.48 -2.82
C SER A 54 5.27 5.86 -2.28
N PHE A 55 5.76 6.75 -3.13
CA PHE A 55 6.00 8.14 -2.77
C PHE A 55 4.65 8.85 -2.68
N GLY A 56 4.41 9.60 -1.60
CA GLY A 56 3.15 10.29 -1.31
C GLY A 56 2.76 11.40 -2.29
N LEU A 57 3.34 11.44 -3.49
CA LEU A 57 2.93 12.35 -4.56
C LEU A 57 1.73 11.75 -5.31
N HIS A 58 0.60 11.58 -4.60
CA HIS A 58 -0.68 11.58 -5.29
C HIS A 58 -0.92 13.03 -5.74
N VAL A 59 -0.25 13.46 -6.82
CA VAL A 59 -0.98 14.31 -7.77
C VAL A 59 -2.25 13.54 -8.10
N ALA A 60 -3.39 14.23 -8.23
CA ALA A 60 -4.55 13.61 -8.87
C ALA A 60 -4.04 13.05 -10.20
N TRP A 61 -3.74 11.75 -10.24
CA TRP A 61 -3.51 11.02 -11.48
C TRP A 61 -4.76 11.33 -12.26
N GLN A 62 -4.59 12.00 -13.41
CA GLN A 62 -5.68 12.58 -14.19
C GLN A 62 -6.92 11.70 -14.07
N SER A 63 -7.92 12.13 -13.30
CA SER A 63 -9.21 11.46 -13.37
C SER A 63 -9.61 11.53 -14.83
N ASP A 64 -9.86 10.38 -15.45
CA ASP A 64 -10.38 10.31 -16.82
C ASP A 64 -11.71 11.11 -16.94
N ASP A 65 -12.33 11.40 -15.80
CA ASP A 65 -13.51 12.24 -15.60
C ASP A 65 -13.28 13.76 -15.80
N GLY A 66 -12.06 14.21 -16.11
CA GLY A 66 -11.77 15.61 -16.46
C GLY A 66 -11.91 16.62 -15.30
N LEU A 67 -11.87 16.15 -14.05
CA LEU A 67 -11.95 17.00 -12.87
C LEU A 67 -10.62 17.75 -12.63
N PRO A 68 -10.64 19.04 -12.22
CA PRO A 68 -9.40 19.74 -11.86
C PRO A 68 -8.67 18.99 -10.74
N PRO A 69 -7.32 19.02 -10.72
CA PRO A 69 -6.55 18.40 -9.65
C PRO A 69 -7.01 18.97 -8.32
N ALA A 70 -7.43 18.09 -7.41
CA ALA A 70 -7.93 18.50 -6.10
C ALA A 70 -6.84 19.31 -5.35
N PRO A 71 -7.23 20.31 -4.55
CA PRO A 71 -6.29 21.13 -3.80
C PRO A 71 -5.50 20.27 -2.80
N LEU A 72 -4.18 20.47 -2.78
CA LEU A 72 -3.25 19.78 -1.88
C LEU A 72 -3.34 20.33 -0.44
N PRO A 73 -3.14 19.47 0.58
CA PRO A 73 -2.78 18.05 0.50
C PRO A 73 -3.99 17.11 0.37
N LEU A 74 -3.88 16.10 -0.49
CA LEU A 74 -4.85 15.00 -0.53
C LEU A 74 -4.86 14.23 0.81
N PRO A 75 -6.00 13.67 1.22
CA PRO A 75 -6.05 12.81 2.40
C PRO A 75 -5.14 11.57 2.20
N LEU A 76 -4.49 11.11 3.27
CA LEU A 76 -3.65 9.90 3.26
C LEU A 76 -4.43 8.71 2.71
N PRO A 77 -3.79 7.78 1.96
CA PRO A 77 -4.44 6.58 1.45
C PRO A 77 -5.13 5.79 2.58
N THR A 78 -6.24 5.15 2.23
CA THR A 78 -6.97 4.25 3.13
C THR A 78 -6.33 2.86 3.14
N ILE A 79 -6.66 2.03 4.14
CA ILE A 79 -6.26 0.62 4.18
C ILE A 79 -6.71 -0.12 2.92
N ARG A 80 -7.88 0.22 2.37
CA ARG A 80 -8.32 -0.31 1.08
C ARG A 80 -7.35 0.02 -0.05
N ASP A 81 -6.93 1.29 -0.16
CA ASP A 81 -6.00 1.74 -1.20
C ASP A 81 -4.62 1.03 -1.05
N HIS A 82 -4.16 0.84 0.19
CA HIS A 82 -2.95 0.06 0.48
C HIS A 82 -3.08 -1.39 0.03
N ARG A 83 -4.22 -2.04 0.30
CA ARG A 83 -4.50 -3.42 -0.12
C ARG A 83 -4.55 -3.55 -1.64
N GLU A 84 -5.19 -2.60 -2.31
CA GLU A 84 -5.24 -2.55 -3.78
C GLU A 84 -3.84 -2.40 -4.38
N SER A 85 -3.00 -1.51 -3.81
CA SER A 85 -1.62 -1.35 -4.25
C SER A 85 -0.79 -2.63 -4.05
N ILE A 86 -0.96 -3.34 -2.93
CA ILE A 86 -0.29 -4.63 -2.70
C ILE A 86 -0.80 -5.70 -3.67
N ARG A 87 -2.11 -5.74 -3.97
CA ARG A 87 -2.68 -6.68 -4.95
C ARG A 87 -2.16 -6.43 -6.35
N ASP A 88 -2.05 -5.19 -6.77
CA ASP A 88 -1.46 -4.83 -8.06
C ASP A 88 0.01 -5.28 -8.15
N PHE A 89 0.79 -5.04 -7.08
CA PHE A 89 2.16 -5.55 -6.97
C PHE A 89 2.22 -7.08 -7.09
N LEU A 90 1.38 -7.81 -6.34
CA LEU A 90 1.32 -9.28 -6.41
C LEU A 90 0.88 -9.80 -7.79
N ALA A 91 0.00 -9.08 -8.49
CA ALA A 91 -0.46 -9.46 -9.83
C ALA A 91 0.63 -9.33 -10.90
N ASN A 92 1.59 -8.42 -10.69
CA ASN A 92 2.71 -8.19 -11.62
C ASN A 92 3.99 -8.94 -11.24
N ILE A 93 4.00 -9.64 -10.10
CA ILE A 93 5.13 -10.45 -9.66
C ILE A 93 4.97 -11.90 -10.11
N ASN A 94 6.09 -12.53 -10.45
CA ASN A 94 6.15 -13.97 -10.64
C ASN A 94 5.98 -14.67 -9.27
N PRO A 95 4.92 -15.46 -9.07
CA PRO A 95 4.62 -16.09 -7.79
C PRO A 95 5.64 -17.18 -7.38
N GLU A 96 6.42 -17.72 -8.33
CA GLU A 96 7.45 -18.72 -8.05
C GLU A 96 8.75 -18.09 -7.54
N THR A 97 9.08 -16.88 -8.00
CA THR A 97 10.37 -16.23 -7.70
C THR A 97 10.24 -15.03 -6.77
N GLY A 98 9.07 -14.40 -6.68
CA GLY A 98 8.86 -13.18 -5.90
C GLY A 98 9.46 -11.91 -6.52
N TYR A 99 9.80 -11.95 -7.81
CA TYR A 99 10.33 -10.80 -8.57
C TYR A 99 9.39 -10.40 -9.69
N PHE A 100 9.49 -9.14 -10.14
CA PHE A 100 8.89 -8.70 -11.40
C PHE A 100 9.47 -9.51 -12.57
N GLY A 101 8.58 -9.96 -13.46
CA GLY A 101 8.92 -10.69 -14.69
C GLY A 101 9.12 -9.78 -15.89
#